data_AF-A0A2V6NVZ5-F1
#
_entry.id   AF-A0A2V6NVZ5-F1
#
_cell.length_a   1.000
_cell.length_b   1.000
_cell.length_c   1.000
_cell.angle_alpha   90.00
_cell.angle_beta   90.00
_cell.angle_gamma   90.00
#
_symmetry.space_group_name_H-M   'P 1'
#
loop_
_entity.id
_entity.type
_entity.pdbx_description
1 polymer ?
#
loop_
_entity_poly.entity_id
_entity_poly.type
_entity_poly.pdbx_seq_one_letter_code
_entity_poly.pdbx_strand_id
1 'polypeptide(L)'
;MRDCVNALVNWRGRSNCRPARLAMEDDARAGALAMDEREVKPEDLVIGISASGRAAFVIGALRRAREIGAQTILLTCNAKRKPGGEFDLEINLKTGPEIVTGSTRLKAGTATKVALNIISTGAMARLGRVRGNLMIDLQPTNKKLRERAIGLVSQLARCDRESARARLERADWNLREALKEE
;
A
#
# COMPACT_ATOMS: atom_id res chain seq x y z
N MET A 1 1.49 7.14 -15.92
CA MET A 1 1.83 6.96 -14.49
C MET A 1 0.92 5.88 -13.93
N ARG A 2 1.21 4.61 -14.23
CA ARG A 2 0.45 3.45 -13.74
C ARG A 2 1.34 2.81 -12.68
N ASP A 3 0.76 2.61 -11.49
CA ASP A 3 1.26 1.77 -10.40
C ASP A 3 2.28 2.39 -9.41
N CYS A 4 1.88 3.45 -8.70
CA CYS A 4 2.66 4.02 -7.58
C CYS A 4 2.72 3.12 -6.33
N VAL A 5 1.79 2.17 -6.18
CA VAL A 5 1.75 1.22 -5.05
C VAL A 5 1.29 -0.12 -5.61
N ASN A 6 2.18 -1.11 -5.53
CA ASN A 6 1.89 -2.48 -5.92
C ASN A 6 1.90 -3.38 -4.69
N ALA A 7 0.93 -4.29 -4.61
CA ALA A 7 0.91 -5.33 -3.59
C ALA A 7 1.21 -6.67 -4.25
N LEU A 8 2.30 -7.31 -3.80
CA LEU A 8 2.51 -8.73 -4.01
C LEU A 8 2.03 -9.45 -2.76
N VAL A 9 0.89 -10.12 -2.89
CA VAL A 9 0.35 -10.94 -1.82
C VAL A 9 0.59 -12.39 -2.21
N ASN A 10 1.44 -13.09 -1.46
CA ASN A 10 1.54 -14.55 -1.57
C ASN A 10 0.38 -15.21 -0.81
N TRP A 11 -0.84 -14.93 -1.27
CA TRP A 11 -2.10 -15.52 -0.82
C TRP A 11 -3.11 -15.50 -1.96
N ARG A 12 -3.54 -16.69 -2.41
CA ARG A 12 -4.67 -17.01 -3.32
C ARG A 12 -5.29 -15.84 -4.12
N GLY A 13 -5.10 -15.85 -5.45
CA GLY A 13 -6.02 -15.24 -6.43
C GLY A 13 -5.26 -14.62 -7.61
N ARG A 14 -5.21 -15.21 -8.80
CA ARG A 14 -6.32 -15.76 -9.60
C ARG A 14 -6.00 -17.14 -10.18
N SER A 15 -6.77 -18.15 -9.76
CA SER A 15 -7.31 -19.28 -10.56
C SER A 15 -7.56 -20.49 -9.65
N ASN A 16 -8.83 -20.72 -9.36
CA ASN A 16 -9.46 -21.99 -8.96
C ASN A 16 -9.01 -22.72 -7.67
N CYS A 17 -10.01 -23.17 -6.93
CA CYS A 17 -9.92 -23.85 -5.64
C CYS A 17 -9.15 -25.18 -5.70
N ARG A 18 -7.95 -25.26 -5.11
CA ARG A 18 -7.25 -26.50 -4.73
C ARG A 18 -6.61 -26.35 -3.33
N PRO A 19 -6.22 -27.46 -2.65
CA PRO A 19 -5.83 -27.45 -1.24
C PRO A 19 -4.62 -26.55 -0.97
N ALA A 20 -4.52 -26.03 0.26
CA ALA A 20 -3.49 -25.09 0.68
C ALA A 20 -2.06 -25.63 0.43
N ARG A 21 -1.32 -25.02 -0.50
CA ARG A 21 0.14 -25.20 -0.58
C ARG A 21 0.81 -24.27 0.44
N LEU A 22 0.85 -24.71 1.70
CA LEU A 22 1.65 -24.09 2.78
C LEU A 22 3.16 -24.05 2.42
N ALA A 23 3.61 -24.94 1.53
CA ALA A 23 5.02 -25.11 1.16
C ALA A 23 5.70 -23.88 0.48
N MET A 24 4.94 -22.86 0.05
CA MET A 24 5.53 -21.67 -0.58
C MET A 24 5.90 -20.56 0.40
N GLU A 25 5.33 -20.52 1.62
CA GLU A 25 5.79 -19.56 2.66
C GLU A 25 7.22 -19.89 3.10
N ASP A 26 7.59 -21.17 3.01
CA ASP A 26 8.90 -21.72 3.34
C ASP A 26 9.89 -21.65 2.16
N ASP A 27 9.49 -21.10 1.01
CA ASP A 27 10.35 -21.00 -0.18
C ASP A 27 10.92 -19.58 -0.37
N ALA A 28 12.17 -19.41 0.08
CA ALA A 28 12.90 -18.15 -0.12
C ALA A 28 13.23 -17.86 -1.59
N ARG A 29 13.42 -18.88 -2.43
CA ARG A 29 13.73 -18.69 -3.87
C ARG A 29 12.51 -18.17 -4.61
N ALA A 30 11.32 -18.68 -4.28
CA ALA A 30 10.08 -18.16 -4.82
C ALA A 30 9.88 -16.67 -4.46
N GLY A 31 10.28 -16.27 -3.24
CA GLY A 31 10.27 -14.87 -2.83
C GLY A 31 11.20 -13.98 -3.66
N ALA A 32 12.43 -14.44 -3.90
CA ALA A 32 13.40 -13.74 -4.73
C ALA A 32 12.94 -13.62 -6.18
N LEU A 33 12.50 -14.74 -6.79
CA LEU A 33 12.00 -14.76 -8.16
C LEU A 33 10.83 -13.80 -8.36
N ALA A 34 9.94 -13.68 -7.37
CA ALA A 34 8.84 -12.74 -7.47
C ALA A 34 9.26 -11.26 -7.49
N MET A 35 10.46 -10.92 -7.00
CA MET A 35 11.03 -9.57 -7.15
C MET A 35 11.56 -9.36 -8.57
N ASP A 36 12.23 -10.38 -9.13
CA ASP A 36 12.74 -10.33 -10.50
C ASP A 36 11.59 -10.27 -11.53
N GLU A 37 10.55 -11.09 -11.37
CA GLU A 37 9.35 -11.10 -12.24
C GLU A 37 8.57 -9.79 -12.19
N ARG A 38 8.68 -9.04 -11.09
CA ARG A 38 8.08 -7.71 -10.93
C ARG A 38 8.98 -6.59 -11.41
N GLU A 39 10.17 -6.92 -11.90
CA GLU A 39 11.16 -5.97 -12.38
C GLU A 39 11.45 -4.86 -11.36
N VAL A 40 11.57 -5.24 -10.07
CA VAL A 40 11.90 -4.32 -8.98
C VAL A 40 13.21 -3.60 -9.30
N LYS A 41 13.25 -2.29 -9.03
CA LYS A 41 14.39 -1.42 -9.34
C LYS A 41 14.95 -0.77 -8.07
N PRO A 42 16.17 -0.20 -8.12
CA PRO A 42 16.77 0.49 -6.97
C PRO A 42 15.92 1.66 -6.42
N GLU A 43 15.10 2.28 -7.27
CA GLU A 43 14.22 3.39 -6.87
C GLU A 43 12.97 2.94 -6.12
N ASP A 44 12.70 1.63 -6.08
CA ASP A 44 11.53 1.07 -5.43
C ASP A 44 11.74 0.89 -3.91
N LEU A 45 10.61 0.88 -3.21
CA LEU A 45 10.53 0.51 -1.79
C LEU A 45 9.77 -0.81 -1.66
N VAL A 46 10.43 -1.84 -1.12
CA VAL A 46 9.82 -3.16 -0.89
C VAL A 46 9.46 -3.33 0.58
N ILE A 47 8.17 -3.48 0.86
CA ILE A 47 7.65 -3.73 2.21
C ILE A 47 7.23 -5.20 2.33
N GLY A 48 8.01 -5.98 3.06
CA GLY A 48 7.72 -7.37 3.38
C GLY A 48 6.84 -7.47 4.63
N ILE A 49 5.76 -8.24 4.55
CA ILE A 49 4.78 -8.37 5.64
C ILE A 49 4.82 -9.79 6.17
N SER A 50 5.18 -9.97 7.44
CA SER A 50 5.12 -11.27 8.10
C SER A 50 4.85 -11.12 9.58
N ALA A 51 3.68 -11.60 10.04
CA ALA A 51 3.31 -11.54 11.46
C ALA A 51 4.34 -12.25 12.35
N SER A 52 4.88 -13.40 11.91
CA SER A 52 5.95 -14.14 12.61
C SER A 52 7.33 -13.48 12.44
N GLY A 53 7.51 -12.76 11.32
CA GLY A 53 8.77 -12.22 10.85
C GLY A 53 9.70 -13.26 10.23
N ARG A 54 9.29 -14.53 10.15
CA ARG A 54 10.18 -15.65 9.80
C ARG A 54 9.84 -16.32 8.47
N ALA A 55 8.76 -15.89 7.82
CA ALA A 55 8.35 -16.44 6.53
C ALA A 55 9.51 -16.36 5.53
N ALA A 56 10.01 -17.52 5.07
CA ALA A 56 11.19 -17.60 4.23
C ALA A 56 10.96 -16.89 2.89
N PHE A 57 9.75 -16.97 2.33
CA PHE A 57 9.33 -16.21 1.15
C PHE A 57 9.54 -14.70 1.33
N VAL A 58 9.10 -14.13 2.45
CA VAL A 58 9.20 -12.68 2.71
C VAL A 58 10.66 -12.28 2.90
N ILE A 59 11.43 -13.09 3.63
CA ILE A 59 12.86 -12.84 3.85
C ILE A 59 13.63 -12.94 2.52
N GLY A 60 13.34 -13.94 1.69
CA GLY A 60 13.94 -14.13 0.37
C GLY A 60 13.64 -12.96 -0.57
N ALA A 61 12.39 -12.50 -0.61
CA ALA A 61 11.98 -11.33 -1.39
C ALA A 61 12.73 -10.07 -0.94
N LEU A 62 12.78 -9.80 0.38
CA LEU A 62 13.47 -8.63 0.90
C LEU A 62 14.98 -8.68 0.66
N ARG A 63 15.62 -9.85 0.80
CA ARG A 63 17.04 -10.01 0.48
C ARG A 63 17.32 -9.73 -0.99
N ARG A 64 16.49 -10.27 -1.90
CA ARG A 64 16.63 -10.01 -3.33
C ARG A 64 16.42 -8.54 -3.68
N ALA A 65 15.42 -7.88 -3.10
CA ALA A 65 15.19 -6.45 -3.27
C ALA A 65 16.42 -5.63 -2.83
N ARG A 66 17.04 -6.00 -1.71
CA ARG A 66 18.27 -5.36 -1.24
C ARG A 66 19.46 -5.58 -2.17
N GLU A 67 19.62 -6.80 -2.72
CA GLU A 67 20.66 -7.09 -3.73
C GLU A 67 20.51 -6.23 -4.99
N ILE A 68 19.26 -5.98 -5.41
CA ILE A 68 18.94 -5.08 -6.52
C ILE A 68 19.30 -3.61 -6.17
N GLY A 69 19.34 -3.27 -4.88
CA GLY A 69 19.60 -1.92 -4.38
C GLY A 69 18.34 -1.15 -3.96
N ALA A 70 17.17 -1.82 -3.95
CA ALA A 70 15.93 -1.24 -3.48
C ALA A 70 15.93 -1.09 -1.95
N GLN A 71 15.17 -0.11 -1.44
CA GLN A 71 14.97 0.04 0.00
C GLN A 71 14.04 -1.06 0.53
N THR A 72 14.33 -1.57 1.73
CA THR A 72 13.64 -2.72 2.30
C THR A 72 13.08 -2.43 3.69
N ILE A 73 11.79 -2.72 3.86
CA ILE A 73 11.10 -2.64 5.14
C ILE A 73 10.52 -4.00 5.49
N LEU A 74 10.80 -4.49 6.70
CA LEU A 74 10.05 -5.60 7.27
C LEU A 74 8.98 -5.09 8.24
N LEU A 75 7.73 -5.46 8.01
CA LEU A 75 6.62 -5.24 8.92
C LEU A 75 6.23 -6.56 9.61
N THR A 76 6.29 -6.58 10.94
CA THR A 76 6.05 -7.79 11.75
C THR A 76 5.29 -7.49 13.03
N CYS A 77 4.73 -8.53 13.67
CA CYS A 77 4.02 -8.41 14.94
C CYS A 77 4.65 -9.26 16.05
N ASN A 78 5.85 -9.78 15.82
CA ASN A 78 6.53 -10.67 16.75
C ASN A 78 7.26 -9.86 17.84
N ALA A 79 6.66 -9.81 19.03
CA ALA A 79 7.21 -9.09 20.18
C ALA A 79 8.61 -9.55 20.62
N LYS A 80 9.01 -10.79 20.29
CA LYS A 80 10.33 -11.34 20.62
C LYS A 80 11.40 -11.01 19.58
N ARG A 81 11.03 -10.48 18.41
CA ARG A 81 11.99 -10.12 17.36
C ARG A 81 12.78 -8.88 17.79
N LYS A 82 14.10 -8.99 17.71
CA LYS A 82 15.03 -7.86 17.78
C LYS A 82 15.48 -7.52 16.36
N PRO A 83 15.58 -6.23 15.98
CA PRO A 83 16.11 -5.86 14.68
C PRO A 83 17.49 -6.45 14.45
N GLY A 84 17.66 -7.14 13.31
CA GLY A 84 18.88 -7.87 12.98
C GLY A 84 19.84 -7.11 12.07
N GLY A 85 19.44 -5.94 11.58
CA GLY A 85 20.17 -5.21 10.54
C GLY A 85 20.09 -5.86 9.15
N GLU A 86 19.23 -6.86 8.98
CA GLU A 86 19.01 -7.56 7.70
C GLU A 86 18.24 -6.71 6.68
N PHE A 87 17.52 -5.69 7.16
CA PHE A 87 16.68 -4.79 6.38
C PHE A 87 16.94 -3.34 6.79
N ASP A 88 16.65 -2.39 5.90
CA ASP A 88 16.91 -0.97 6.14
C ASP A 88 16.04 -0.42 7.29
N LEU A 89 14.82 -0.94 7.42
CA LEU A 89 13.93 -0.63 8.54
C LEU A 89 13.07 -1.83 8.95
N GLU A 90 12.94 -2.05 10.25
CA GLU A 90 12.03 -3.04 10.82
C GLU A 90 10.93 -2.35 11.64
N ILE A 91 9.67 -2.54 11.25
CA ILE A 91 8.49 -2.06 11.95
C ILE A 91 7.85 -3.23 12.71
N ASN A 92 8.04 -3.25 14.03
CA ASN A 92 7.46 -4.28 14.91
C ASN A 92 6.20 -3.76 15.62
N LEU A 93 5.03 -4.17 15.12
CA LEU A 93 3.72 -3.90 15.69
C LEU A 93 3.42 -4.90 16.82
N LYS A 94 3.89 -4.60 18.03
CA LYS A 94 3.79 -5.50 19.20
C LYS A 94 2.35 -5.68 19.68
N THR A 95 1.54 -6.48 18.98
CA THR A 95 0.12 -6.72 19.29
C THR A 95 -0.11 -7.67 20.47
N GLY A 96 0.93 -8.37 20.92
CA GLY A 96 0.86 -9.40 21.97
C GLY A 96 0.18 -10.69 21.50
N PRO A 97 -0.05 -11.65 22.43
CA PRO A 97 -0.70 -12.94 22.12
C PRO A 97 -2.09 -12.76 21.56
N GLU A 98 -2.45 -13.55 20.54
CA GLU A 98 -3.80 -13.52 19.95
C GLU A 98 -4.83 -14.17 20.87
N ILE A 99 -6.09 -13.73 20.76
CA ILE A 99 -7.22 -14.33 21.50
C ILE A 99 -7.37 -15.81 21.13
N VAL A 100 -7.23 -16.10 19.83
CA VAL A 100 -7.10 -17.47 19.33
C VAL A 100 -5.62 -17.70 19.03
N THR A 101 -4.98 -18.58 19.81
CA THR A 101 -3.55 -18.88 19.67
C THR A 101 -3.18 -19.22 18.23
N GLY A 102 -2.23 -18.47 17.67
CA GLY A 102 -1.75 -18.65 16.29
C GLY A 102 -2.62 -17.98 15.20
N SER A 103 -3.81 -17.46 15.52
CA SER A 103 -4.66 -16.76 14.55
C SER A 103 -4.24 -15.29 14.39
N THR A 104 -3.10 -15.09 13.72
CA THR A 104 -2.52 -13.76 13.45
C THR A 104 -3.37 -12.88 12.50
N ARG A 105 -4.49 -13.39 11.99
CA ARG A 105 -5.44 -12.61 11.18
C ARG A 105 -6.26 -11.62 12.02
N LEU A 106 -6.23 -11.76 13.35
CA LEU A 106 -6.97 -10.92 14.30
C LEU A 106 -6.21 -9.62 14.59
N LYS A 107 -5.50 -9.52 15.73
CA LYS A 107 -4.85 -8.28 16.13
C LYS A 107 -3.69 -7.94 15.20
N ALA A 108 -2.83 -8.90 14.88
CA ALA A 108 -1.69 -8.68 14.00
C ALA A 108 -2.12 -8.24 12.58
N GLY A 109 -3.15 -8.87 12.01
CA GLY A 109 -3.73 -8.48 10.72
C GLY A 109 -4.35 -7.08 10.76
N THR A 110 -5.09 -6.75 11.82
CA THR A 110 -5.68 -5.42 12.00
C THR A 110 -4.62 -4.34 12.12
N ALA A 111 -3.60 -4.57 12.96
CA ALA A 111 -2.48 -3.63 13.13
C ALA A 111 -1.73 -3.42 11.80
N THR A 112 -1.47 -4.50 11.07
CA THR A 112 -0.82 -4.44 9.75
C THR A 112 -1.63 -3.57 8.78
N LYS A 113 -2.95 -3.76 8.71
CA LYS A 113 -3.82 -2.94 7.85
C LYS A 113 -3.75 -1.46 8.24
N VAL A 114 -3.79 -1.15 9.53
CA VAL A 114 -3.71 0.25 10.00
C VAL A 114 -2.36 0.86 9.63
N ALA A 115 -1.26 0.13 9.82
CA ALA A 115 0.07 0.59 9.46
C ALA A 115 0.20 0.86 7.95
N LEU A 116 -0.29 -0.04 7.08
CA LEU A 116 -0.26 0.16 5.62
C LEU A 116 -1.12 1.35 5.18
N ASN A 117 -2.27 1.56 5.82
CA ASN A 117 -3.08 2.75 5.60
C ASN A 117 -2.33 4.03 5.97
N ILE A 118 -1.58 4.04 7.08
CA ILE A 118 -0.79 5.20 7.50
C ILE A 118 0.34 5.45 6.51
N ILE A 119 1.10 4.42 6.13
CA ILE A 119 2.24 4.54 5.20
C ILE A 119 1.77 5.07 3.85
N SER A 120 0.75 4.43 3.25
CA SER A 120 0.24 4.83 1.93
C SER A 120 -0.38 6.23 1.96
N THR A 121 -1.22 6.54 2.96
CA THR A 121 -1.85 7.86 3.08
C THR A 121 -0.80 8.96 3.32
N GLY A 122 0.17 8.70 4.19
CA GLY A 122 1.27 9.62 4.47
C GLY A 122 2.13 9.89 3.24
N ALA A 123 2.47 8.84 2.47
CA ALA A 123 3.20 8.99 1.21
C ALA A 123 2.42 9.84 0.20
N MET A 124 1.14 9.55 -0.01
CA MET A 124 0.28 10.32 -0.94
C MET A 124 0.10 11.77 -0.49
N ALA A 125 0.00 12.03 0.81
CA ALA A 125 -0.04 13.39 1.35
C ALA A 125 1.26 14.15 1.06
N ARG A 126 2.44 13.53 1.27
CA ARG A 126 3.74 14.15 0.95
C ARG A 126 3.95 14.38 -0.55
N LEU A 127 3.35 13.56 -1.40
CA LEU A 127 3.34 13.74 -2.85
C LEU A 127 2.36 14.83 -3.33
N GLY A 128 1.71 15.56 -2.42
CA GLY A 128 0.79 16.65 -2.75
C GLY A 128 -0.56 16.19 -3.31
N ARG A 129 -0.95 14.92 -3.09
CA ARG A 129 -2.25 14.38 -3.55
C ARG A 129 -3.40 14.65 -2.57
N VAL A 130 -3.10 15.33 -1.47
CA VAL A 130 -4.04 15.72 -0.41
C VAL A 130 -3.85 17.21 -0.11
N ARG A 131 -4.94 17.97 0.00
CA ARG A 131 -4.95 19.38 0.45
C ARG A 131 -5.81 19.50 1.71
N GLY A 132 -5.18 19.83 2.84
CA GLY A 132 -5.85 19.75 4.15
C GLY A 132 -6.26 18.30 4.43
N ASN A 133 -7.56 18.05 4.58
CA ASN A 133 -8.15 16.72 4.73
C ASN A 133 -8.84 16.20 3.45
N LEU A 134 -8.65 16.88 2.31
CA LEU A 134 -9.35 16.58 1.06
C LEU A 134 -8.43 15.84 0.08
N MET A 135 -8.93 14.73 -0.46
CA MET A 135 -8.26 13.96 -1.50
C MET A 135 -8.50 14.63 -2.85
N ILE A 136 -7.48 15.34 -3.35
CA ILE A 136 -7.57 16.16 -4.57
C ILE A 136 -7.13 15.40 -5.83
N ASP A 137 -6.57 14.20 -5.68
CA ASP A 137 -6.16 13.33 -6.79
C ASP A 137 -7.09 12.11 -6.91
N LEU A 138 -8.38 12.38 -6.95
CA LEU A 138 -9.44 11.38 -7.14
C LEU A 138 -9.67 11.15 -8.64
N GLN A 139 -9.86 9.89 -9.06
CA GLN A 139 -10.32 9.55 -10.41
C GLN A 139 -11.85 9.36 -10.43
N PRO A 140 -12.63 10.32 -11.00
CA PRO A 140 -14.09 10.29 -10.94
C PRO A 140 -14.72 9.36 -11.98
N THR A 141 -14.52 8.05 -11.83
CA THR A 141 -14.96 7.04 -12.82
C THR A 141 -16.45 6.70 -12.75
N ASN A 142 -17.13 7.02 -11.65
CA ASN A 142 -18.55 6.73 -11.47
C ASN A 142 -19.31 7.96 -10.95
N LYS A 143 -20.64 7.92 -11.03
CA LYS A 143 -21.52 9.02 -10.61
C LYS A 143 -21.23 9.50 -9.18
N LYS A 144 -21.04 8.58 -8.23
CA LYS A 144 -20.73 8.93 -6.82
C LYS A 144 -19.41 9.71 -6.71
N LEU A 145 -18.37 9.27 -7.42
CA LEU A 145 -17.07 9.93 -7.39
C LEU A 145 -17.10 11.27 -8.13
N ARG A 146 -17.90 11.41 -9.19
CA ARG A 146 -18.16 12.69 -9.87
C ARG A 146 -18.88 13.68 -8.96
N GLU A 147 -19.92 13.26 -8.26
CA GLU A 147 -20.61 14.13 -7.28
C GLU A 147 -19.68 14.56 -6.14
N ARG A 148 -18.81 13.66 -5.68
CA ARG A 148 -17.76 13.99 -4.71
C ARG A 148 -16.78 15.02 -5.27
N ALA A 149 -16.31 14.84 -6.51
CA ALA A 149 -15.42 15.79 -7.17
C ALA A 149 -16.02 17.20 -7.24
N ILE A 150 -17.29 17.31 -7.66
CA ILE A 150 -18.01 18.58 -7.72
C ILE A 150 -18.07 19.23 -6.34
N GLY A 151 -18.40 18.46 -5.29
CA GLY A 151 -18.41 18.97 -3.91
C GLY A 151 -17.04 19.48 -3.45
N LEU A 152 -15.96 18.76 -3.78
CA LEU A 152 -14.60 19.17 -3.44
C LEU A 152 -14.18 20.47 -4.12
N VAL A 153 -14.46 20.60 -5.43
CA VAL A 153 -14.11 21.81 -6.20
C VAL A 153 -14.94 23.00 -5.73
N SER A 154 -16.25 22.82 -5.53
CA SER A 154 -17.13 23.87 -5.01
C SER A 154 -16.64 24.39 -3.65
N GLN A 155 -16.24 23.49 -2.74
CA GLN A 155 -15.69 23.86 -1.44
C GLN A 155 -14.34 24.58 -1.53
N LEU A 156 -13.42 24.09 -2.39
CA LEU A 156 -12.06 24.61 -2.49
C LEU A 156 -12.00 25.95 -3.24
N ALA A 157 -12.73 26.07 -4.35
CA ALA A 157 -12.79 27.26 -5.19
C ALA A 157 -13.91 28.25 -4.78
N ARG A 158 -14.66 27.94 -3.71
CA ARG A 158 -15.76 28.75 -3.16
C ARG A 158 -16.77 29.18 -4.24
N CYS A 159 -17.13 28.27 -5.14
CA CYS A 159 -18.11 28.50 -6.20
C CYS A 159 -19.33 27.58 -6.04
N ASP A 160 -20.40 27.86 -6.77
CA ASP A 160 -21.57 26.99 -6.81
C ASP A 160 -21.28 25.65 -7.51
N ARG A 161 -22.19 24.69 -7.35
CA ARG A 161 -22.01 23.33 -7.89
C ARG A 161 -22.01 23.27 -9.42
N GLU A 162 -22.74 24.15 -10.09
CA GLU A 162 -22.81 24.18 -11.56
C GLU A 162 -21.50 24.71 -12.13
N SER A 163 -20.99 25.82 -11.57
CA SER A 163 -19.66 26.35 -11.90
C SER A 163 -18.55 25.32 -11.66
N ALA A 164 -18.58 24.63 -10.51
CA ALA A 164 -17.62 23.57 -10.19
C ALA A 164 -17.67 22.41 -11.19
N ARG A 165 -18.88 22.00 -11.59
CA ARG A 165 -19.08 20.96 -12.60
C ARG A 165 -18.53 21.38 -13.96
N ALA A 166 -18.84 22.59 -14.41
CA ALA A 166 -18.36 23.10 -15.69
C ALA A 166 -16.82 23.18 -15.73
N ARG A 167 -16.16 23.57 -14.63
CA ARG A 167 -14.69 23.54 -14.51
C ARG A 167 -14.15 22.11 -14.61
N LEU A 168 -14.76 21.16 -13.90
CA LEU A 168 -14.36 19.75 -13.95
C LEU A 168 -14.54 19.15 -15.35
N GLU A 169 -15.63 19.46 -16.04
CA GLU A 169 -15.88 18.98 -17.41
C GLU A 169 -14.86 19.55 -18.41
N ARG A 170 -14.47 20.83 -18.27
CA ARG A 170 -13.39 21.44 -19.06
C ARG A 170 -12.02 20.84 -18.77
N ALA A 171 -11.79 20.40 -17.54
CA ALA A 171 -10.54 19.78 -17.09
C ALA A 171 -10.51 18.25 -17.30
N ASP A 172 -11.40 17.68 -18.11
CA ASP A 172 -11.55 16.23 -18.31
C ASP A 172 -11.64 15.43 -17.00
N TRP A 173 -12.41 15.96 -16.04
CA TRP A 173 -12.61 15.42 -14.70
C TRP A 173 -11.32 15.30 -13.86
N ASN A 174 -10.26 16.00 -14.24
CA ASN A 174 -9.06 16.13 -13.43
C ASN A 174 -9.22 17.25 -12.40
N LEU A 175 -9.42 16.88 -11.13
CA LEU A 175 -9.59 17.84 -10.03
C LEU A 175 -8.40 18.78 -9.88
N ARG A 176 -7.17 18.31 -10.12
CA ARG A 176 -5.98 19.14 -9.92
C ARG A 176 -5.92 20.24 -10.97
N GLU A 177 -6.20 19.92 -12.23
CA GLU A 177 -6.26 20.93 -13.30
C GLU A 177 -7.43 21.90 -13.08
N ALA A 178 -8.61 21.39 -12.66
CA ALA A 178 -9.77 22.23 -12.35
C ALA A 178 -9.54 23.22 -11.19
N LEU A 179 -8.53 22.99 -10.35
CA LEU A 179 -8.15 23.82 -9.21
C LEU A 179 -6.93 24.72 -9.49
N LYS A 180 -6.31 24.65 -10.68
CA LYS A 180 -5.16 25.49 -11.08
C LYS A 180 -5.55 26.84 -11.65
N GLU A 181 -6.82 27.11 -11.94
CA GLU A 181 -7.29 28.38 -12.50
C GLU A 181 -7.27 29.56 -11.49
N GLU A 182 -6.37 29.54 -10.48
CA GLU A 182 -6.08 30.62 -9.52
C GLU A 182 -4.57 30.81 -9.32
#